data_AF-A0A7C3ER05-F1
#
_entry.id   AF-A0A7C3ER05-F1
#
_cell.length_a   1.000
_cell.length_b   1.000
_cell.length_c   1.000
_cell.angle_alpha   90.00
_cell.angle_beta   90.00
_cell.angle_gamma   90.00
#
_symmetry.space_group_name_H-M   'P 1'
#
loop_
_entity.id
_entity.type
_entity.pdbx_description
1 polymer ?
#
loop_
_entity_poly.entity_id
_entity_poly.type
_entity_poly.pdbx_seq_one_letter_code
_entity_poly.pdbx_strand_id
1 'polypeptide(L)'
;MSTARWLTGLLVLALVEAAAGAELKAGDLVTVNKDGAQIRKGTAVVATLNKGQRVKLNWVFKDGGYALIYYTIAGKQYAGYISLKDIEAPSGAEEKAAPSCPFVADDRVVVIAKETKLKVGDEVVGSVPEGTVLTVQKVKDAWIGVTTEIKGKPTFGWLPARDVDYTSAKGKEKAPAGKDSHEKPKE
;
A
#
# COMPACT_ATOMS: atom_id res chain seq x y z
N MET A 1 -33.07 61.07 -11.89
CA MET A 1 -32.26 60.96 -10.66
C MET A 1 -32.18 59.49 -10.30
N SER A 2 -30.96 58.99 -10.10
CA SER A 2 -30.57 57.58 -10.19
C SER A 2 -31.31 56.59 -9.28
N THR A 3 -31.62 55.44 -9.87
CA THR A 3 -32.03 54.19 -9.24
C THR A 3 -30.90 53.58 -8.42
N ALA A 4 -31.15 53.34 -7.14
CA ALA A 4 -30.28 52.58 -6.26
C ALA A 4 -30.35 51.09 -6.62
N ARG A 5 -29.23 50.54 -7.07
CA ARG A 5 -29.05 49.13 -7.45
C ARG A 5 -28.39 48.43 -6.28
N TRP A 6 -29.17 47.73 -5.46
CA TRP A 6 -28.62 46.92 -4.36
C TRP A 6 -28.01 45.65 -4.94
N LEU A 7 -26.71 45.48 -4.77
CA LEU A 7 -25.98 44.23 -5.02
C LEU A 7 -26.25 43.28 -3.86
N THR A 8 -27.20 42.37 -4.03
CA THR A 8 -27.37 41.23 -3.13
C THR A 8 -26.18 40.29 -3.37
N GLY A 9 -25.20 40.36 -2.46
CA GLY A 9 -24.06 39.43 -2.45
C GLY A 9 -24.55 38.00 -2.31
N LEU A 10 -24.22 37.17 -3.30
CA LEU A 10 -24.42 35.74 -3.24
C LEU A 10 -23.40 35.17 -2.25
N LEU A 11 -23.84 34.89 -1.02
CA LEU A 11 -23.05 34.13 -0.05
C LEU A 11 -23.00 32.68 -0.54
N VAL A 12 -21.91 32.30 -1.20
CA VAL A 12 -21.62 30.89 -1.47
C VAL A 12 -21.18 30.27 -0.15
N LEU A 13 -22.14 29.66 0.54
CA LEU A 13 -21.88 28.82 1.70
C LEU A 13 -21.14 27.58 1.18
N ALA A 14 -19.82 27.54 1.35
CA ALA A 14 -19.05 26.32 1.12
C ALA A 14 -19.51 25.30 2.16
N LEU A 15 -20.34 24.35 1.74
CA LEU A 15 -20.70 23.18 2.51
C LEU A 15 -19.43 22.34 2.65
N VAL A 16 -18.76 22.46 3.81
CA VAL A 16 -17.78 21.46 4.23
C VAL A 16 -18.59 20.23 4.60
N GLU A 17 -18.73 19.31 3.65
CA GLU A 17 -19.16 17.95 3.96
C GLU A 17 -18.05 17.33 4.83
N ALA A 18 -18.25 17.38 6.15
CA ALA A 18 -17.57 16.46 7.04
C ALA A 18 -18.00 15.06 6.62
N ALA A 19 -17.09 14.34 5.94
CA ALA A 19 -17.26 12.92 5.69
C ALA A 19 -17.55 12.25 7.03
N ALA A 20 -18.81 11.84 7.21
CA ALA A 20 -19.25 11.05 8.33
C ALA A 20 -18.27 9.88 8.47
N GLY A 21 -17.66 9.73 9.66
CA GLY A 21 -16.65 8.73 9.93
C GLY A 21 -17.18 7.35 9.56
N ALA A 22 -16.73 6.84 8.41
CA ALA A 22 -17.12 5.52 7.97
C ALA A 22 -16.65 4.52 9.04
N GLU A 23 -17.58 3.68 9.49
CA GLU A 23 -17.28 2.70 10.53
C GLU A 23 -16.27 1.68 10.00
N LEU A 24 -15.08 1.65 10.62
CA LEU A 24 -14.02 0.72 10.29
C LEU A 24 -14.44 -0.71 10.63
N LYS A 25 -14.36 -1.61 9.66
CA LYS A 25 -14.66 -3.04 9.81
C LYS A 25 -13.54 -3.93 9.28
N ALA A 26 -13.56 -5.19 9.70
CA ALA A 26 -12.67 -6.20 9.15
C ALA A 26 -12.87 -6.28 7.63
N GLY A 27 -11.76 -6.36 6.90
CA GLY A 27 -11.69 -6.32 5.45
C GLY A 27 -11.46 -4.93 4.86
N ASP A 28 -11.68 -3.84 5.63
CA ASP A 28 -11.46 -2.49 5.11
C ASP A 28 -9.97 -2.24 4.83
N LEU A 29 -9.72 -1.60 3.69
CA LEU A 29 -8.42 -1.05 3.36
C LEU A 29 -8.36 0.39 3.82
N VAL A 30 -7.58 0.65 4.87
CA VAL A 30 -7.46 1.96 5.49
C VAL A 30 -6.12 2.60 5.17
N THR A 31 -6.06 3.91 5.27
CA THR A 31 -4.82 4.66 5.07
C THR A 31 -4.28 5.08 6.43
N VAL A 32 -2.96 5.01 6.60
CA VAL A 32 -2.29 5.51 7.80
C VAL A 32 -2.21 7.03 7.72
N ASN A 33 -2.73 7.72 8.73
CA ASN A 33 -2.89 9.19 8.71
C ASN A 33 -1.66 9.95 9.24
N LYS A 34 -0.64 9.24 9.77
CA LYS A 34 0.56 9.83 10.37
C LYS A 34 1.83 9.02 10.11
N ASP A 35 2.98 9.68 10.16
CA ASP A 35 4.27 9.01 10.12
C ASP A 35 4.58 8.29 11.44
N GLY A 36 5.18 7.10 11.34
CA GLY A 36 5.54 6.31 12.52
C GLY A 36 4.37 5.72 13.31
N ALA A 37 3.22 5.46 12.68
CA ALA A 37 2.13 4.68 13.26
C ALA A 37 2.65 3.32 13.74
N GLN A 38 2.39 2.98 15.00
CA GLN A 38 3.03 1.83 15.63
C GLN A 38 2.19 0.57 15.44
N ILE A 39 2.84 -0.50 14.97
CA ILE A 39 2.30 -1.85 15.02
C ILE A 39 2.84 -2.50 16.29
N ARG A 40 1.94 -2.98 17.14
CA ARG A 40 2.27 -3.55 18.46
C ARG A 40 1.91 -5.03 18.54
N LYS A 41 2.64 -5.77 19.39
CA LYS A 41 2.26 -7.10 19.88
C LYS A 41 2.45 -7.11 21.39
N GLY A 42 1.35 -7.02 22.13
CA GLY A 42 1.39 -6.68 23.55
C GLY A 42 1.95 -5.26 23.75
N THR A 43 2.97 -5.12 24.60
CA THR A 43 3.64 -3.83 24.87
C THR A 43 4.74 -3.48 23.86
N ALA A 44 5.23 -4.44 23.09
CA ALA A 44 6.33 -4.26 22.16
C ALA A 44 5.87 -3.64 20.83
N VAL A 45 6.60 -2.63 20.34
CA VAL A 45 6.46 -2.13 18.97
C VAL A 45 7.24 -3.05 18.05
N VAL A 46 6.53 -3.72 17.15
CA VAL A 46 7.09 -4.74 16.24
C VAL A 46 7.35 -4.20 14.84
N ALA A 47 6.61 -3.18 14.42
CA ALA A 47 6.83 -2.47 13.16
C ALA A 47 6.25 -1.06 13.23
N THR A 48 6.55 -0.24 12.23
CA THR A 48 6.01 1.12 12.08
C THR A 48 5.43 1.29 10.69
N LEU A 49 4.45 2.16 10.52
CA LEU A 49 3.92 2.58 9.23
C LEU A 49 4.01 4.08 9.12
N ASN A 50 4.15 4.57 7.90
CA ASN A 50 4.25 5.98 7.58
C ASN A 50 2.93 6.50 7.01
N LYS A 51 2.78 7.81 6.99
CA LYS A 51 1.58 8.46 6.48
C LYS A 51 1.36 8.06 5.01
N GLY A 52 0.11 7.81 4.64
CA GLY A 52 -0.28 7.39 3.30
C GLY A 52 -0.13 5.88 3.05
N GLN A 53 0.50 5.12 3.95
CA GLN A 53 0.56 3.65 3.79
C GLN A 53 -0.83 3.05 3.96
N ARG A 54 -1.23 2.18 3.03
CA ARG A 54 -2.51 1.47 3.13
C ARG A 54 -2.33 0.13 3.82
N VAL A 55 -3.26 -0.23 4.70
CA VAL A 55 -3.27 -1.53 5.39
C VAL A 55 -4.66 -2.12 5.40
N LYS A 56 -4.73 -3.42 5.20
CA LYS A 56 -5.99 -4.17 5.31
C LYS A 56 -6.23 -4.53 6.77
N LEU A 57 -7.38 -4.14 7.28
CA LEU A 57 -7.83 -4.54 8.62
C LEU A 57 -8.26 -6.00 8.58
N ASN A 58 -7.61 -6.87 9.33
CA ASN A 58 -8.03 -8.26 9.47
C ASN A 58 -9.11 -8.43 10.54
N TRP A 59 -9.02 -7.65 11.62
CA TRP A 59 -10.02 -7.62 12.68
C TRP A 59 -10.07 -6.24 13.32
N VAL A 60 -11.25 -5.81 13.79
CA VAL A 60 -11.41 -4.51 14.48
C VAL A 60 -11.89 -4.74 15.90
N PHE A 61 -11.15 -4.23 16.87
CA PHE A 61 -11.50 -4.27 18.29
C PHE A 61 -11.98 -2.88 18.70
N LYS A 62 -13.28 -2.62 18.51
CA LYS A 62 -13.89 -1.30 18.76
C LYS A 62 -13.70 -0.85 20.21
N ASP A 63 -13.92 -1.75 21.17
CA ASP A 63 -13.76 -1.47 22.61
C ASP A 63 -12.31 -1.16 22.99
N GLY A 64 -11.35 -1.72 22.25
CA GLY A 64 -9.92 -1.50 22.48
C GLY A 64 -9.36 -0.28 21.76
N GLY A 65 -9.99 0.19 20.68
CA GLY A 65 -9.42 1.24 19.84
C GLY A 65 -8.24 0.76 18.98
N TYR A 66 -8.19 -0.53 18.65
CA TYR A 66 -7.15 -1.13 17.80
C TYR A 66 -7.74 -2.03 16.71
N ALA A 67 -6.96 -2.26 15.65
CA ALA A 67 -7.23 -3.27 14.64
C ALA A 67 -6.06 -4.24 14.49
N LEU A 68 -6.38 -5.52 14.26
CA LEU A 68 -5.41 -6.53 13.85
C LEU A 68 -5.11 -6.36 12.37
N ILE A 69 -3.83 -6.30 12.04
CA ILE A 69 -3.33 -6.31 10.68
C ILE A 69 -2.31 -7.41 10.52
N TYR A 70 -2.18 -7.91 9.29
CA TYR A 70 -1.02 -8.70 8.89
C TYR A 70 -0.03 -7.79 8.20
N TYR A 71 1.24 -8.10 8.40
CA TYR A 71 2.34 -7.30 7.88
C TYR A 71 3.53 -8.19 7.57
N THR A 72 4.30 -7.86 6.54
CA THR A 72 5.37 -8.73 6.06
C THR A 72 6.74 -8.09 6.26
N ILE A 73 7.66 -8.82 6.87
CA ILE A 73 9.07 -8.44 7.03
C ILE A 73 9.93 -9.56 6.43
N ALA A 74 10.72 -9.23 5.40
CA ALA A 74 11.62 -10.18 4.72
C ALA A 74 10.92 -11.48 4.27
N GLY A 75 9.76 -11.35 3.61
CA GLY A 75 8.95 -12.47 3.10
C GLY A 75 8.10 -13.18 4.16
N LYS A 76 8.39 -12.98 5.45
CA LYS A 76 7.61 -13.61 6.53
C LYS A 76 6.44 -12.73 6.94
N GLN A 77 5.24 -13.32 6.95
CA GLN A 77 4.03 -12.67 7.46
C GLN A 77 4.00 -12.71 8.98
N TYR A 78 3.66 -11.58 9.57
CA TYR A 78 3.50 -11.36 11.00
C TYR A 78 2.13 -10.75 11.27
N ALA A 79 1.68 -10.86 12.51
CA ALA A 79 0.44 -10.28 12.99
C ALA A 79 0.75 -9.21 14.03
N GLY A 80 0.02 -8.09 13.99
CA GLY A 80 0.17 -7.00 14.95
C GLY A 80 -1.04 -6.08 14.99
N TYR A 81 -1.05 -5.20 15.97
CA TYR A 81 -2.15 -4.30 16.26
C TYR A 81 -1.77 -2.86 15.95
N ILE A 82 -2.62 -2.16 15.20
CA ILE A 82 -2.50 -0.73 14.94
C ILE A 82 -3.64 0.03 15.64
N SER A 83 -3.37 1.25 16.11
CA SER A 83 -4.41 2.09 16.71
C SER A 83 -5.39 2.60 15.66
N LEU A 84 -6.69 2.55 15.96
CA LEU A 84 -7.73 3.12 15.09
C LEU A 84 -7.58 4.63 14.90
N LYS A 85 -6.86 5.32 15.81
CA LYS A 85 -6.57 6.76 15.70
C LYS A 85 -5.48 7.08 14.68
N ASP A 86 -4.65 6.09 14.35
CA ASP A 86 -3.51 6.24 13.44
C ASP A 86 -3.86 5.89 11.99
N ILE A 87 -5.13 5.54 11.75
CA ILE A 87 -5.67 5.15 10.46
C ILE A 87 -6.92 5.98 10.18
N GLU A 88 -7.19 6.19 8.91
CA GLU A 88 -8.40 6.83 8.41
C GLU A 88 -9.15 5.86 7.50
N ALA A 89 -10.47 5.96 7.53
CA ALA A 89 -11.31 5.21 6.62
C ALA A 89 -10.91 5.51 5.16
N PRO A 90 -11.09 4.55 4.23
CA PRO A 90 -10.89 4.83 2.82
C PRO A 90 -11.72 6.07 2.45
N SER A 91 -11.06 7.15 2.04
CA SER A 91 -11.74 8.35 1.57
C SER A 91 -12.64 7.94 0.41
N GLY A 92 -13.93 8.26 0.50
CA GLY A 92 -15.03 7.77 -0.33
C GLY A 92 -15.00 8.08 -1.83
N ALA A 93 -13.82 8.15 -2.47
CA ALA A 93 -13.74 7.61 -3.81
C ALA A 93 -13.93 6.09 -3.66
N GLU A 94 -15.01 5.57 -4.22
CA GLU A 94 -15.01 4.20 -4.74
C GLU A 94 -13.88 4.08 -5.76
N GLU A 95 -12.62 4.10 -5.32
CA GLU A 95 -11.59 3.37 -6.01
C GLU A 95 -11.91 1.93 -5.66
N LYS A 96 -12.90 1.39 -6.39
CA LYS A 96 -13.19 -0.02 -6.42
C LYS A 96 -11.86 -0.66 -6.76
N ALA A 97 -11.16 -1.13 -5.73
CA ALA A 97 -10.43 -2.36 -5.81
C ALA A 97 -11.26 -3.22 -6.74
N ALA A 98 -10.74 -3.56 -7.92
CA ALA A 98 -11.37 -4.58 -8.72
C ALA A 98 -11.67 -5.72 -7.74
N PRO A 99 -12.84 -6.38 -7.79
CA PRO A 99 -13.22 -7.36 -6.77
C PRO A 99 -12.15 -8.47 -6.56
N SER A 100 -11.18 -8.56 -7.47
CA SER A 100 -10.00 -9.42 -7.46
C SER A 100 -8.63 -8.75 -7.16
N CYS A 101 -8.49 -7.42 -7.09
CA CYS A 101 -7.22 -6.73 -6.80
C CYS A 101 -7.40 -5.59 -5.79
N PRO A 102 -6.86 -5.72 -4.56
CA PRO A 102 -7.00 -4.73 -3.50
C PRO A 102 -6.00 -3.57 -3.59
N PHE A 103 -5.17 -3.48 -4.64
CA PHE A 103 -4.10 -2.49 -4.78
C PHE A 103 -4.49 -1.37 -5.73
N VAL A 104 -3.79 -0.23 -5.62
CA VAL A 104 -3.89 0.95 -6.48
C VAL A 104 -2.51 1.40 -6.95
N ALA A 105 -2.45 2.33 -7.91
CA ALA A 105 -1.18 2.93 -8.33
C ALA A 105 -0.48 3.62 -7.13
N ASP A 106 0.85 3.58 -7.13
CA ASP A 106 1.76 4.04 -6.07
C ASP A 106 1.76 3.21 -4.76
N ASP A 107 0.94 2.16 -4.66
CA ASP A 107 1.03 1.24 -3.52
C ASP A 107 2.39 0.55 -3.47
N ARG A 108 2.99 0.51 -2.27
CA ARG A 108 4.15 -0.34 -2.01
C ARG A 108 3.69 -1.72 -1.55
N VAL A 109 4.04 -2.72 -2.34
CA VAL A 109 3.70 -4.12 -2.10
C VAL A 109 4.96 -4.97 -1.97
N VAL A 110 4.84 -6.15 -1.38
CA VAL A 110 5.90 -7.13 -1.25
C VAL A 110 5.43 -8.45 -1.84
N VAL A 111 6.30 -9.12 -2.60
CA VAL A 111 6.02 -10.45 -3.12
C VAL A 111 5.97 -11.46 -1.96
N ILE A 112 4.86 -12.16 -1.82
CA ILE A 112 4.65 -13.22 -0.81
C ILE A 112 4.73 -14.63 -1.42
N ALA A 113 4.60 -14.75 -2.74
CA ALA A 113 4.86 -16.00 -3.43
C ALA A 113 6.38 -16.29 -3.45
N LYS A 114 6.76 -17.57 -3.27
CA LYS A 114 8.17 -18.02 -3.34
C LYS A 114 8.91 -17.45 -4.56
N GLU A 115 8.20 -17.47 -5.69
CA GLU A 115 8.60 -16.83 -6.94
C GLU A 115 7.32 -16.48 -7.72
N THR A 116 7.25 -15.27 -8.27
CA THR A 116 6.16 -14.85 -9.15
C THR A 116 6.70 -14.45 -10.52
N LYS A 117 5.93 -14.75 -11.58
CA LYS A 117 6.36 -14.53 -12.97
C LYS A 117 5.85 -13.18 -13.45
N LEU A 118 6.78 -12.33 -13.87
CA LEU A 118 6.49 -11.06 -14.51
C LEU A 118 6.10 -11.30 -15.97
N LYS A 119 4.89 -10.86 -16.36
CA LYS A 119 4.34 -11.13 -17.69
C LYS A 119 4.06 -9.88 -18.51
N VAL A 120 4.24 -9.96 -19.83
CA VAL A 120 3.73 -8.97 -20.79
C VAL A 120 2.91 -9.73 -21.83
N GLY A 121 1.58 -9.61 -21.74
CA GLY A 121 0.69 -10.56 -22.43
C GLY A 121 0.89 -11.98 -21.88
N ASP A 122 1.16 -12.93 -22.77
CA ASP A 122 1.45 -14.32 -22.41
C ASP A 122 2.95 -14.62 -22.19
N GLU A 123 3.82 -13.68 -22.56
CA GLU A 123 5.27 -13.84 -22.44
C GLU A 123 5.73 -13.61 -21.00
N VAL A 124 6.56 -14.51 -20.48
CA VAL A 124 7.24 -14.35 -19.19
C VAL A 124 8.54 -13.59 -19.42
N VAL A 125 8.56 -12.32 -19.02
CA VAL A 125 9.71 -11.42 -19.18
C VAL A 125 10.69 -11.49 -18.01
N GLY A 126 10.28 -12.08 -16.89
CA GLY A 126 11.12 -12.25 -15.71
C GLY A 126 10.45 -13.03 -14.58
N SER A 127 11.22 -13.30 -13.53
CA SER A 127 10.72 -13.84 -12.26
C SER A 127 11.15 -12.90 -11.14
N VAL A 128 10.27 -12.71 -10.16
CA VAL A 128 10.50 -11.89 -8.98
C VAL A 128 10.42 -12.78 -7.75
N PRO A 129 11.48 -12.85 -6.92
CA PRO A 129 11.48 -13.72 -5.74
C PRO A 129 10.66 -13.13 -4.60
N GLU A 130 10.25 -14.00 -3.68
CA GLU A 130 9.63 -13.64 -2.40
C GLU A 130 10.42 -12.56 -1.66
N GLY A 131 9.71 -11.67 -0.97
CA GLY A 131 10.28 -10.59 -0.18
C GLY A 131 10.70 -9.36 -1.00
N THR A 132 10.61 -9.41 -2.32
CA THR A 132 10.88 -8.24 -3.17
C THR A 132 9.83 -7.16 -2.96
N VAL A 133 10.25 -5.96 -2.60
CA VAL A 133 9.37 -4.80 -2.49
C VAL A 133 9.23 -4.14 -3.85
N LEU A 134 7.99 -3.89 -4.26
CA LEU A 134 7.62 -3.33 -5.54
C LEU A 134 6.71 -2.13 -5.34
N THR A 135 6.73 -1.21 -6.31
CA THR A 135 5.74 -0.12 -6.37
C THR A 135 4.78 -0.43 -7.50
N VAL A 136 3.49 -0.48 -7.18
CA VAL A 136 2.42 -0.67 -8.15
C VAL A 136 2.35 0.57 -9.03
N GLN A 137 2.50 0.42 -10.35
CA GLN A 137 2.35 1.53 -11.29
C GLN A 137 0.97 1.54 -11.94
N LYS A 138 0.40 0.36 -12.18
CA LYS A 138 -0.88 0.18 -12.85
C LYS A 138 -1.64 -0.97 -12.22
N VAL A 139 -2.96 -0.91 -12.30
CA VAL A 139 -3.83 -2.00 -11.87
C VAL A 139 -4.77 -2.34 -13.01
N LYS A 140 -4.89 -3.62 -13.32
CA LYS A 140 -5.80 -4.13 -14.35
C LYS A 140 -6.36 -5.47 -13.88
N ASP A 141 -7.67 -5.49 -13.58
CA ASP A 141 -8.35 -6.68 -13.07
C ASP A 141 -7.63 -7.25 -11.84
N ALA A 142 -7.25 -8.54 -11.86
CA ALA A 142 -6.52 -9.22 -10.80
C ALA A 142 -4.99 -9.04 -10.88
N TRP A 143 -4.50 -8.04 -11.62
CA TRP A 143 -3.08 -7.85 -11.92
C TRP A 143 -2.59 -6.46 -11.52
N ILE A 144 -1.36 -6.41 -11.04
CA ILE A 144 -0.61 -5.19 -10.82
C ILE A 144 0.52 -5.09 -11.84
N GLY A 145 0.67 -3.92 -12.44
CA GLY A 145 1.79 -3.58 -13.33
C GLY A 145 2.90 -2.96 -12.50
N VAL A 146 4.11 -3.50 -12.61
CA VAL A 146 5.29 -3.04 -11.88
C VAL A 146 6.47 -2.93 -12.83
N THR A 147 7.45 -2.09 -12.49
CA THR A 147 8.78 -2.12 -13.10
C THR A 147 9.79 -2.55 -12.06
N THR A 148 10.57 -3.58 -12.36
CA THR A 148 11.66 -4.05 -11.50
C THR A 148 12.86 -4.47 -12.34
N GLU A 149 14.01 -4.64 -11.71
CA GLU A 149 15.23 -5.01 -12.41
C GLU A 149 15.27 -6.52 -12.67
N ILE A 150 15.25 -6.91 -13.95
CA ILE A 150 15.42 -8.30 -14.37
C ILE A 150 16.71 -8.37 -15.19
N LYS A 151 17.66 -9.20 -14.75
CA LYS A 151 18.98 -9.38 -15.39
C LYS A 151 19.73 -8.06 -15.62
N GLY A 152 19.62 -7.10 -14.71
CA GLY A 152 20.29 -5.79 -14.82
C GLY A 152 19.57 -4.77 -15.72
N LYS A 153 18.31 -5.03 -16.12
CA LYS A 153 17.52 -4.11 -16.95
C LYS A 153 16.16 -3.82 -16.30
N PRO A 154 15.74 -2.54 -16.23
CA PRO A 154 14.40 -2.19 -15.78
C PRO A 154 13.38 -2.78 -16.74
N THR A 155 12.58 -3.70 -16.23
CA THR A 155 11.62 -4.48 -17.01
C THR A 155 10.24 -4.25 -16.43
N PHE A 156 9.31 -3.79 -17.28
CA PHE A 156 7.90 -3.69 -16.93
C PHE A 156 7.22 -5.05 -17.10
N GLY A 157 6.28 -5.37 -16.21
CA GLY A 157 5.28 -6.39 -16.49
C GLY A 157 4.23 -6.51 -15.41
N TRP A 158 3.34 -7.48 -15.61
CA TRP A 158 2.17 -7.76 -14.80
C TRP A 158 2.45 -8.91 -13.85
N LEU A 159 2.04 -8.72 -12.60
CA LEU A 159 2.04 -9.72 -11.54
C LEU A 159 0.61 -9.95 -11.04
N PRO A 160 0.22 -11.19 -10.71
CA PRO A 160 -1.09 -11.43 -10.14
C PRO A 160 -1.14 -10.86 -8.72
N ALA A 161 -2.21 -10.14 -8.40
CA ALA A 161 -2.39 -9.46 -7.12
C ALA A 161 -2.30 -10.42 -5.92
N ARG A 162 -2.70 -11.69 -6.08
CA ARG A 162 -2.58 -12.72 -5.04
C ARG A 162 -1.15 -13.09 -4.65
N ASP A 163 -0.15 -12.77 -5.47
CA ASP A 163 1.25 -13.11 -5.20
C ASP A 163 1.96 -12.00 -4.42
N VAL A 164 1.25 -10.91 -4.12
CA VAL A 164 1.77 -9.76 -3.38
C VAL A 164 0.86 -9.37 -2.22
N ASP A 165 1.42 -8.64 -1.27
CA ASP A 165 0.68 -8.03 -0.16
C ASP A 165 1.26 -6.64 0.16
N TYR A 166 0.61 -5.85 1.01
CA TYR A 166 1.10 -4.54 1.43
C TYR A 166 2.41 -4.65 2.24
N THR A 167 3.36 -3.74 1.99
CA THR A 167 4.59 -3.68 2.80
C THR A 167 4.36 -2.88 4.09
N SER A 168 4.92 -3.35 5.21
CA SER A 168 4.99 -2.58 6.46
C SER A 168 6.41 -2.12 6.74
N ALA A 169 6.60 -0.86 7.15
CA ALA A 169 7.93 -0.32 7.35
C ALA A 169 8.62 -0.92 8.60
N LYS A 170 9.51 -1.88 8.35
CA LYS A 170 10.94 -1.80 8.64
C LYS A 170 11.65 -3.02 8.05
N GLY A 171 12.29 -2.83 6.91
CA GLY A 171 13.32 -3.72 6.40
C GLY A 171 14.30 -2.85 5.64
N LYS A 172 15.57 -2.88 6.02
CA LYS A 172 16.64 -2.20 5.27
C LYS A 172 16.45 -2.51 3.79
N GLU A 173 16.44 -1.46 2.98
CA GLU A 173 16.52 -1.53 1.53
C GLU A 173 17.73 -2.40 1.18
N LYS A 174 17.51 -3.71 1.01
CA LYS A 174 18.47 -4.54 0.31
C LYS A 174 18.16 -4.23 -1.14
N ALA A 175 18.93 -3.28 -1.67
CA ALA A 175 19.06 -3.03 -3.09
C ALA A 175 19.06 -4.38 -3.82
N PRO A 176 18.44 -4.48 -5.01
CA PRO A 176 18.53 -5.69 -5.82
C PRO A 176 20.00 -6.11 -5.87
N ALA A 177 20.25 -7.38 -5.57
CA ALA A 177 21.58 -7.96 -5.53
C ALA A 177 22.25 -7.77 -6.90
N GLY A 178 22.90 -6.62 -7.06
CA GLY A 178 23.93 -6.38 -8.04
C GLY A 178 24.98 -7.43 -7.76
N LYS A 179 25.05 -8.39 -8.68
CA LYS A 179 25.99 -9.50 -8.72
C LYS A 179 27.34 -9.04 -8.16
N ASP A 180 27.78 -9.68 -7.08
CA ASP A 180 29.20 -9.81 -6.79
C ASP A 180 29.81 -10.59 -7.95
N SER A 181 30.13 -9.85 -9.03
CA SER A 181 30.98 -10.32 -10.09
C SER A 181 32.35 -10.52 -9.47
N HIS A 182 32.63 -11.78 -9.19
CA HIS A 182 33.94 -12.38 -9.15
C HIS A 182 34.81 -11.80 -10.25
N GLU A 183 35.71 -10.88 -9.89
CA GLU A 183 36.86 -10.55 -10.73
C GLU A 183 38.08 -10.34 -9.84
N LYS A 184 38.83 -11.43 -9.67
CA LYS A 184 40.27 -11.36 -9.42
C LYS A 184 40.94 -11.19 -10.78
N PRO A 185 41.84 -10.22 -10.95
CA PRO A 185 43.25 -10.57 -11.22
C PRO A 185 44.23 -9.65 -10.44
N LYS A 186 45.33 -10.18 -9.87
CA LYS A 186 46.75 -10.09 -10.37
C LYS A 186 47.17 -8.65 -10.65
N GLU A 187 48.21 -8.07 -10.04
CA GLU A 187 49.55 -8.57 -9.65
C GLU A 187 49.94 -8.25 -8.20
#